data_AF-A0A5B9WH51-F1
#
_entry.id   AF-A0A5B9WH51-F1
#
_cell.length_a   1.000
_cell.length_b   1.000
_cell.length_c   1.000
_cell.angle_alpha   90.00
_cell.angle_beta   90.00
_cell.angle_gamma   90.00
#
_symmetry.space_group_name_H-M   'P 1'
#
loop_
_entity.id
_entity.type
_entity.pdbx_description
1 polymer ?
#
loop_
_entity_poly.entity_id
_entity_poly.type
_entity_poly.pdbx_seq_one_letter_code
_entity_poly.pdbx_strand_id
1 'polypeptide(L)'
;MKLNRICSNIDKIDLNNPEDLKAILFQDKHTRIEGLCSEVAFMEDVVYANLSPFTSDFWFSGAGRGYHVRKILTDEAISLSNLDYTILDIFASMDSCLATSIVYFNKTSRAFYQFEHKEKKRYLKLEDYGCKLDPVANSALSNITGRDETRIAKACAYLEKRGLLRDAAIKRLFANNWLREFAWDIDVFTVTDEGRITAIEVKQKYPTKRNTFGINDGQLALFDFLTKKGIPVIHVILRKPEDNPDLHAVDLLTIPEFIQKTQLLFMRFSRKGLVSAVQKAPQSTSIFGKRKVAYTHIPVRQFIFLKMLGVPVANVREKLFSGLEPL
;
A
#
# COMPACT_ATOMS: atom_id res chain seq x y z
N MET A 1 -13.39 -13.71 18.09
CA MET A 1 -13.82 -14.54 16.93
C MET A 1 -12.62 -15.30 16.36
N LYS A 2 -12.68 -16.62 16.11
CA LYS A 2 -11.56 -17.37 15.49
C LYS A 2 -11.44 -17.00 14.00
N LEU A 3 -10.22 -16.82 13.49
CA LEU A 3 -9.87 -16.33 12.14
C LEU A 3 -10.52 -17.11 10.97
N ASN A 4 -10.60 -18.44 11.07
CA ASN A 4 -11.31 -19.28 10.08
C ASN A 4 -12.81 -19.00 9.97
N ARG A 5 -13.39 -18.20 10.88
CA ARG A 5 -14.80 -17.81 10.83
C ARG A 5 -15.08 -16.65 9.89
N ILE A 6 -14.15 -15.74 9.56
CA ILE A 6 -14.49 -14.66 8.61
C ILE A 6 -14.65 -15.19 7.19
N CYS A 7 -13.69 -15.97 6.68
CA CYS A 7 -13.78 -16.53 5.33
C CYS A 7 -15.10 -17.28 5.11
N SER A 8 -15.51 -18.06 6.12
CA SER A 8 -16.68 -18.93 6.09
C SER A 8 -17.99 -18.25 6.51
N ASN A 9 -17.95 -16.99 6.95
CA ASN A 9 -19.12 -16.24 7.38
C ASN A 9 -19.13 -14.81 6.86
N ILE A 10 -18.49 -14.53 5.71
CA ILE A 10 -18.52 -13.17 5.12
C ILE A 10 -19.95 -12.70 4.89
N ASP A 11 -20.86 -13.61 4.54
CA ASP A 11 -22.28 -13.33 4.35
C ASP A 11 -22.96 -12.82 5.62
N LYS A 12 -22.41 -13.11 6.81
CA LYS A 12 -22.92 -12.66 8.11
C LYS A 12 -22.36 -11.31 8.56
N ILE A 13 -21.37 -10.76 7.86
CA ILE A 13 -20.76 -9.48 8.19
C ILE A 13 -21.62 -8.38 7.58
N ASP A 14 -22.07 -7.43 8.40
CA ASP A 14 -22.69 -6.21 7.91
C ASP A 14 -21.62 -5.18 7.57
N LEU A 15 -21.35 -5.01 6.28
CA LEU A 15 -20.37 -4.03 5.78
C LEU A 15 -20.82 -2.57 5.90
N ASN A 16 -22.00 -2.32 6.47
CA ASN A 16 -22.46 -0.98 6.87
C ASN A 16 -22.39 -0.76 8.38
N ASN A 17 -22.08 -1.80 9.17
CA ASN A 17 -21.95 -1.69 10.62
C ASN A 17 -20.48 -1.40 11.00
N PRO A 18 -20.18 -0.25 11.65
CA PRO A 18 -18.81 0.10 12.02
C PRO A 18 -18.10 -0.92 12.92
N GLU A 19 -18.82 -1.61 13.79
CA GLU A 19 -18.23 -2.62 14.68
C GLU A 19 -17.80 -3.88 13.92
N ASP A 20 -18.57 -4.29 12.91
CA ASP A 20 -18.20 -5.39 12.03
C ASP A 20 -16.97 -5.03 11.16
N LEU A 21 -16.92 -3.78 10.65
CA LEU A 21 -15.76 -3.27 9.92
C LEU A 21 -14.51 -3.22 10.81
N LYS A 22 -14.64 -2.71 12.04
CA LYS A 22 -13.58 -2.72 13.05
C LYS A 22 -13.15 -4.15 13.36
N ALA A 23 -14.07 -5.10 13.47
CA ALA A 23 -13.75 -6.50 13.74
C ALA A 23 -12.94 -7.15 12.61
N ILE A 24 -13.20 -6.79 11.34
CA ILE A 24 -12.35 -7.20 10.20
C ILE A 24 -10.95 -6.61 10.34
N LEU A 25 -10.87 -5.30 10.55
CA LEU A 25 -9.60 -4.58 10.63
C LEU A 25 -8.77 -5.01 11.84
N PHE A 26 -9.42 -5.41 12.93
CA PHE A 26 -8.77 -5.99 14.10
C PHE A 26 -8.07 -7.30 13.80
N GLN A 27 -8.43 -7.98 12.70
CA GLN A 27 -7.74 -9.17 12.21
C GLN A 27 -6.47 -8.85 11.43
N ASP A 28 -6.16 -7.58 11.21
CA ASP A 28 -4.86 -7.17 10.70
C ASP A 28 -3.73 -7.58 11.64
N LYS A 29 -2.96 -8.58 11.21
CA LYS A 29 -1.78 -9.07 11.94
C LYS A 29 -0.65 -8.05 11.97
N HIS A 30 -0.66 -7.10 11.03
CA HIS A 30 0.37 -6.11 10.88
C HIS A 30 -0.18 -4.75 11.22
N THR A 31 0.74 -3.83 11.42
CA THR A 31 0.51 -2.40 11.49
C THR A 31 0.08 -1.86 10.11
N ARG A 32 -0.68 -2.64 9.31
CA ARG A 32 -1.08 -2.25 7.95
C ARG A 32 -2.24 -1.27 8.01
N ILE A 33 -3.19 -1.40 8.93
CA ILE A 33 -4.19 -0.36 9.18
C ILE A 33 -3.52 0.99 9.49
N GLU A 34 -2.37 0.97 10.14
CA GLU A 34 -1.55 2.14 10.39
C GLU A 34 -0.76 2.62 9.18
N GLY A 35 -0.25 1.70 8.37
CA GLY A 35 0.26 1.99 7.04
C GLY A 35 -0.77 2.76 6.22
N LEU A 36 -2.00 2.27 6.20
CA LEU A 36 -3.12 2.92 5.53
C LEU A 36 -3.44 4.31 6.10
N CYS A 37 -3.36 4.51 7.41
CA CYS A 37 -3.48 5.87 7.97
C CYS A 37 -2.38 6.81 7.43
N SER A 38 -1.15 6.30 7.31
CA SER A 38 -0.02 7.06 6.77
C SER A 38 -0.18 7.35 5.28
N GLU A 39 -0.70 6.39 4.51
CA GLU A 39 -1.06 6.55 3.11
C GLU A 39 -2.12 7.63 2.94
N VAL A 40 -3.21 7.57 3.72
CA VAL A 40 -4.28 8.58 3.72
C VAL A 40 -3.75 9.97 4.06
N ALA A 41 -2.92 10.10 5.09
CA ALA A 41 -2.30 11.37 5.44
C ALA A 41 -1.43 11.93 4.29
N PHE A 42 -0.68 11.06 3.61
CA PHE A 42 0.12 11.44 2.44
C PHE A 42 -0.77 11.85 1.26
N MET A 43 -1.87 11.13 1.01
CA MET A 43 -2.82 11.48 -0.04
C MET A 43 -3.40 12.88 0.16
N GLU A 44 -3.84 13.18 1.39
CA GLU A 44 -4.41 14.48 1.77
C GLU A 44 -3.37 15.62 1.68
N ASP A 45 -2.15 15.39 2.20
CA ASP A 45 -1.15 16.44 2.38
C ASP A 45 -0.29 16.70 1.14
N VAL A 46 -0.15 15.71 0.26
CA VAL A 46 0.73 15.75 -0.92
C VAL A 46 -0.04 15.48 -2.21
N VAL A 47 -0.77 14.38 -2.30
CA VAL A 47 -1.27 13.90 -3.60
C VAL A 47 -2.40 14.78 -4.13
N TYR A 48 -3.47 14.97 -3.36
CA TYR A 48 -4.68 15.67 -3.84
C TYR A 48 -4.42 17.11 -4.30
N ALA A 49 -3.47 17.81 -3.66
CA ALA A 49 -3.17 19.21 -3.99
C ALA A 49 -2.07 19.38 -5.05
N ASN A 50 -1.22 18.37 -5.29
CA ASN A 50 -0.01 18.55 -6.09
C ASN A 50 0.14 17.57 -7.25
N LEU A 51 -0.59 16.46 -7.25
CA LEU A 51 -0.44 15.40 -8.23
C LEU A 51 -1.79 15.20 -8.93
N SER A 52 -1.79 15.36 -10.26
CA SER A 52 -2.90 14.98 -11.12
C SER A 52 -2.36 14.72 -12.53
N PRO A 53 -2.79 13.64 -13.20
CA PRO A 53 -3.66 12.57 -12.68
C PRO A 53 -2.91 11.64 -11.71
N PHE A 54 -3.65 10.92 -10.87
CA PHE A 54 -3.12 9.84 -10.02
C PHE A 54 -4.13 8.71 -9.85
N THR A 55 -3.65 7.54 -9.42
CA THR A 55 -4.48 6.39 -9.02
C THR A 55 -3.74 5.55 -7.97
N SER A 56 -4.47 4.68 -7.25
CA SER A 56 -3.97 3.83 -6.16
C SER A 56 -4.39 2.36 -6.37
N ASP A 57 -4.23 1.50 -5.36
CA ASP A 57 -4.84 0.16 -5.31
C ASP A 57 -4.37 -0.82 -6.38
N PHE A 58 -3.11 -0.69 -6.79
CA PHE A 58 -2.40 -1.67 -7.60
C PHE A 58 -1.58 -2.60 -6.71
N TRP A 59 -1.90 -3.89 -6.76
CA TRP A 59 -1.31 -4.94 -5.93
C TRP A 59 -0.46 -5.87 -6.78
N PHE A 60 0.72 -6.21 -6.28
CA PHE A 60 1.71 -7.05 -6.92
C PHE A 60 1.93 -8.29 -6.05
N SER A 61 1.57 -9.48 -6.55
CA SER A 61 1.95 -10.74 -5.90
C SER A 61 3.04 -11.44 -6.68
N GLY A 62 4.10 -11.85 -5.98
CA GLY A 62 5.26 -12.49 -6.62
C GLY A 62 4.95 -13.94 -6.97
N ALA A 63 5.16 -14.32 -8.23
CA ALA A 63 4.98 -15.69 -8.69
C ALA A 63 6.14 -16.09 -9.64
N GLY A 64 6.99 -16.99 -9.17
CA GLY A 64 8.14 -17.48 -9.94
C GLY A 64 9.07 -16.36 -10.42
N ARG A 65 9.10 -16.13 -11.75
CA ARG A 65 9.98 -15.13 -12.41
C ARG A 65 9.32 -13.75 -12.62
N GLY A 66 8.08 -13.55 -12.16
CA GLY A 66 7.30 -12.36 -12.45
C GLY A 66 6.34 -11.95 -11.35
N TYR A 67 5.43 -11.05 -11.71
CA TYR A 67 4.37 -10.58 -10.82
C TYR A 67 3.00 -10.81 -11.44
N HIS A 68 2.02 -11.15 -10.60
CA HIS A 68 0.62 -10.89 -10.89
C HIS A 68 0.28 -9.47 -10.45
N VAL A 69 -0.24 -8.66 -11.37
CA VAL A 69 -0.67 -7.29 -11.12
C VAL A 69 -2.18 -7.24 -11.02
N ARG A 70 -2.72 -6.66 -9.95
CA ARG A 70 -4.16 -6.55 -9.72
C ARG A 70 -4.55 -5.12 -9.40
N LYS A 71 -5.47 -4.54 -10.16
CA LYS A 71 -6.18 -3.32 -9.74
C LYS A 71 -7.39 -3.74 -8.91
N ILE A 72 -7.43 -3.32 -7.65
CA ILE A 72 -8.52 -3.65 -6.72
C ILE A 72 -9.50 -2.48 -6.65
N LEU A 73 -10.79 -2.80 -6.79
CA LEU A 73 -11.92 -1.89 -6.62
C LEU A 73 -12.77 -2.41 -5.47
N THR A 74 -13.03 -1.59 -4.46
CA THR A 74 -13.83 -1.98 -3.27
C THR A 74 -15.33 -1.83 -3.47
N ASP A 75 -15.72 -1.46 -4.68
CA ASP A 75 -17.07 -1.17 -5.12
C ASP A 75 -17.15 -1.34 -6.63
N GLU A 76 -18.09 -2.15 -7.10
CA GLU A 76 -18.37 -2.40 -8.51
C GLU A 76 -18.76 -1.14 -9.29
N ALA A 77 -19.25 -0.10 -8.60
CA ALA A 77 -19.63 1.17 -9.20
C ALA A 77 -18.43 2.09 -9.50
N ILE A 78 -17.24 1.80 -8.97
CA ILE A 78 -16.04 2.58 -9.25
C ILE A 78 -15.62 2.37 -10.70
N SER A 79 -15.62 3.45 -11.47
CA SER A 79 -15.11 3.45 -12.84
C SER A 79 -13.58 3.54 -12.86
N LEU A 80 -12.96 2.78 -13.75
CA LEU A 80 -11.52 2.89 -14.01
C LEU A 80 -11.23 4.20 -14.76
N SER A 81 -10.25 4.96 -14.28
CA SER A 81 -9.76 6.17 -14.94
C SER A 81 -8.93 5.85 -16.18
N ASN A 82 -8.65 6.86 -17.00
CA ASN A 82 -7.72 6.71 -18.13
C ASN A 82 -6.34 6.25 -17.65
N LEU A 83 -5.85 6.78 -16.52
CA LEU A 83 -4.57 6.39 -15.96
C LEU A 83 -4.56 4.94 -15.49
N ASP A 84 -5.66 4.44 -14.89
CA ASP A 84 -5.79 3.03 -14.54
C ASP A 84 -5.60 2.14 -15.76
N TYR A 85 -6.28 2.48 -16.86
CA TYR A 85 -6.16 1.74 -18.10
C TYR A 85 -4.76 1.82 -18.71
N THR A 86 -4.10 2.98 -18.68
CA THR A 86 -2.72 3.11 -19.15
C THR A 86 -1.78 2.20 -18.37
N ILE A 87 -1.90 2.15 -17.04
CA ILE A 87 -1.07 1.29 -16.19
C ILE A 87 -1.38 -0.19 -16.44
N LEU A 88 -2.65 -0.54 -16.54
CA LEU A 88 -3.09 -1.90 -16.84
C LEU A 88 -2.58 -2.37 -18.22
N ASP A 89 -2.64 -1.51 -19.24
CA ASP A 89 -2.13 -1.81 -20.59
C ASP A 89 -0.61 -2.05 -20.56
N ILE A 90 0.14 -1.19 -19.87
CA ILE A 90 1.60 -1.33 -19.70
C ILE A 90 1.95 -2.68 -19.08
N PHE A 91 1.26 -3.10 -18.01
CA PHE A 91 1.58 -4.38 -17.39
C PHE A 91 1.07 -5.58 -18.18
N ALA A 92 -0.07 -5.46 -18.87
CA ALA A 92 -0.59 -6.52 -19.73
C ALA A 92 0.30 -6.78 -20.97
N SER A 93 1.05 -5.76 -21.43
CA SER A 93 1.98 -5.89 -22.55
C SER A 93 3.38 -6.40 -22.13
N MET A 94 3.63 -6.67 -20.84
CA MET A 94 4.94 -7.12 -20.35
C MET A 94 5.02 -8.64 -20.21
N ASP A 95 5.97 -9.27 -20.91
CA ASP A 95 6.24 -10.72 -20.79
C ASP A 95 6.60 -11.20 -19.38
N SER A 96 7.10 -10.30 -18.53
CA SER A 96 7.45 -10.58 -17.14
C SER A 96 6.27 -10.50 -16.17
N CYS A 97 5.09 -10.10 -16.64
CA CYS A 97 3.85 -10.15 -15.86
C CYS A 97 3.13 -11.44 -16.17
N LEU A 98 2.80 -12.21 -15.15
CA LEU A 98 2.11 -13.50 -15.32
C LEU A 98 0.62 -13.33 -15.61
N ALA A 99 0.02 -12.31 -15.01
CA ALA A 99 -1.33 -11.84 -15.34
C ALA A 99 -1.49 -10.41 -14.84
N THR A 100 -2.24 -9.61 -15.61
CA THR A 100 -2.75 -8.33 -15.17
C THR A 100 -4.26 -8.46 -15.07
N SER A 101 -4.84 -8.20 -13.90
CA SER A 101 -6.28 -8.39 -13.68
C SER A 101 -6.93 -7.21 -12.97
N ILE A 102 -8.23 -7.11 -13.16
CA ILE A 102 -9.11 -6.23 -12.40
C ILE A 102 -9.88 -7.10 -11.42
N VAL A 103 -9.89 -6.69 -10.16
CA VAL A 103 -10.67 -7.31 -9.11
C VAL A 103 -11.63 -6.27 -8.57
N TYR A 104 -12.91 -6.61 -8.46
CA TYR A 104 -13.89 -5.74 -7.84
C TYR A 104 -14.68 -6.49 -6.78
N PHE A 105 -15.08 -5.77 -5.73
CA PHE A 105 -16.00 -6.26 -4.72
C PHE A 105 -17.43 -5.98 -5.18
N ASN A 106 -18.29 -6.99 -5.26
CA ASN A 106 -19.72 -6.82 -5.51
C ASN A 106 -20.46 -6.74 -4.17
N LYS A 107 -21.18 -5.65 -3.93
CA LYS A 107 -21.91 -5.40 -2.68
C LYS A 107 -23.07 -6.37 -2.47
N THR A 108 -23.79 -6.70 -3.54
CA THR A 108 -25.00 -7.53 -3.49
C THR A 108 -24.65 -8.96 -3.09
N SER A 109 -23.68 -9.57 -3.77
CA SER A 109 -23.25 -10.94 -3.48
C SER A 109 -22.17 -11.02 -2.40
N ARG A 110 -21.71 -9.89 -1.85
CA ARG A 110 -20.66 -9.76 -0.83
C ARG A 110 -19.39 -10.56 -1.15
N ALA A 111 -18.97 -10.52 -2.41
CA ALA A 111 -17.85 -11.34 -2.90
C ALA A 111 -16.95 -10.56 -3.86
N PHE A 112 -15.70 -11.01 -3.96
CA PHE A 112 -14.79 -10.52 -4.98
C PHE A 112 -14.97 -11.27 -6.29
N TYR A 113 -14.88 -10.55 -7.38
CA TYR A 113 -14.83 -11.08 -8.73
C TYR A 113 -13.56 -10.61 -9.40
N GLN A 114 -13.03 -11.41 -10.32
CA GLN A 114 -11.81 -11.09 -11.04
C GLN A 114 -11.96 -11.47 -12.51
N PHE A 115 -11.34 -10.67 -13.37
CA PHE A 115 -11.08 -11.04 -14.75
C PHE A 115 -9.73 -10.50 -15.22
N GLU A 116 -9.15 -11.15 -16.23
CA GLU A 116 -7.88 -10.73 -16.79
C GLU A 116 -8.07 -9.50 -17.69
N HIS A 117 -7.25 -8.48 -17.48
CA HIS A 117 -7.14 -7.32 -18.35
C HIS A 117 -6.38 -7.71 -19.63
N LYS A 118 -6.91 -7.30 -20.77
CA LYS A 118 -6.20 -7.43 -22.06
C LYS A 118 -5.85 -6.04 -22.56
N GLU A 119 -4.63 -5.87 -23.07
CA GLU A 119 -4.13 -4.58 -23.55
C GLU A 119 -5.14 -3.90 -24.50
N LYS A 120 -5.37 -2.59 -24.31
CA LYS A 120 -6.30 -1.74 -25.06
C LYS A 120 -7.78 -2.10 -24.92
N LYS A 121 -8.13 -3.14 -24.13
CA LYS A 121 -9.53 -3.44 -23.81
C LYS A 121 -10.04 -2.47 -22.76
N ARG A 122 -11.31 -2.07 -22.89
CA ARG A 122 -12.02 -1.20 -21.95
C ARG A 122 -13.33 -1.88 -21.54
N TYR A 123 -13.73 -1.69 -20.30
CA TYR A 123 -14.86 -2.39 -19.70
C TYR A 123 -15.89 -1.36 -19.24
N LEU A 124 -17.08 -1.40 -19.82
CA LEU A 124 -18.19 -0.51 -19.48
C LEU A 124 -18.89 -0.94 -18.18
N LYS A 125 -19.07 -2.25 -18.01
CA LYS A 125 -19.65 -2.86 -16.81
C LYS A 125 -18.75 -4.02 -16.38
N LEU A 126 -18.12 -3.90 -15.22
CA LEU A 126 -17.17 -4.90 -14.73
C LEU A 126 -17.84 -6.26 -14.49
N GLU A 127 -19.11 -6.24 -14.11
CA GLU A 127 -19.94 -7.41 -13.79
C GLU A 127 -20.07 -8.39 -14.95
N ASP A 128 -20.02 -7.91 -16.19
CA ASP A 128 -20.16 -8.74 -17.39
C ASP A 128 -18.92 -9.63 -17.66
N TYR A 129 -17.81 -9.38 -16.95
CA TYR A 129 -16.52 -10.02 -17.22
C TYR A 129 -15.99 -10.87 -16.06
N GLY A 130 -16.40 -10.55 -14.83
CA GLY A 130 -15.81 -11.12 -13.62
C GLY A 130 -16.24 -12.57 -13.35
N CYS A 131 -15.27 -13.40 -12.98
CA CYS A 131 -15.53 -14.69 -12.33
C CYS A 131 -15.45 -14.52 -10.81
N LYS A 132 -16.43 -15.07 -10.08
CA LYS A 132 -16.43 -15.06 -8.61
C LYS A 132 -15.16 -15.73 -8.09
N LEU A 133 -14.48 -15.09 -7.15
CA LEU A 133 -13.31 -15.64 -6.49
C LEU A 133 -13.73 -16.40 -5.23
N ASP A 134 -13.27 -17.64 -5.11
CA ASP A 134 -13.45 -18.41 -3.88
C ASP A 134 -12.50 -17.92 -2.78
N PRO A 135 -13.01 -17.70 -1.54
CA PRO A 135 -12.17 -17.36 -0.42
C PRO A 135 -11.26 -18.55 -0.07
N VAL A 136 -10.02 -18.24 0.25
CA VAL A 136 -8.96 -19.16 0.63
C VAL A 136 -8.52 -18.78 2.02
N ALA A 137 -8.66 -19.71 2.97
CA ALA A 137 -8.22 -19.49 4.34
C ALA A 137 -6.70 -19.21 4.37
N ASN A 138 -6.32 -17.99 4.75
CA ASN A 138 -4.91 -17.63 4.86
C ASN A 138 -4.34 -18.17 6.18
N SER A 139 -3.59 -19.27 6.09
CA SER A 139 -2.93 -19.93 7.22
C SER A 139 -1.84 -19.07 7.90
N ALA A 140 -1.45 -17.94 7.28
CA ALA A 140 -0.51 -16.98 7.85
C ALA A 140 -1.06 -16.15 9.01
N LEU A 141 -2.39 -16.05 9.12
CA LEU A 141 -3.05 -15.21 10.11
C LEU A 141 -2.86 -15.85 11.50
N SER A 142 -1.96 -15.26 12.29
CA SER A 142 -1.64 -15.75 13.64
C SER A 142 -2.78 -15.46 14.62
N ASN A 143 -2.75 -16.17 15.76
CA ASN A 143 -3.60 -15.87 16.91
C ASN A 143 -3.60 -14.36 17.23
N ILE A 144 -4.78 -13.85 17.59
CA ILE A 144 -5.07 -12.43 17.88
C ILE A 144 -4.34 -11.94 19.16
N THR A 145 -3.79 -12.85 19.95
CA THR A 145 -3.09 -12.59 21.22
C THR A 145 -1.87 -11.67 21.02
N GLY A 146 -1.83 -10.57 21.77
CA GLY A 146 -0.71 -9.60 21.77
C GLY A 146 -0.88 -8.40 20.85
N ARG A 147 -2.10 -8.15 20.34
CA ARG A 147 -2.42 -6.91 19.60
C ARG A 147 -2.81 -5.81 20.57
N ASP A 148 -2.40 -4.59 20.24
CA ASP A 148 -2.77 -3.40 20.99
C ASP A 148 -4.14 -2.91 20.51
N GLU A 149 -5.17 -3.14 21.32
CA GLU A 149 -6.54 -2.80 20.95
C GLU A 149 -6.75 -1.30 20.83
N THR A 150 -6.12 -0.52 21.72
CA THR A 150 -6.19 0.94 21.76
C THR A 150 -5.63 1.52 20.46
N ARG A 151 -4.49 0.99 20.01
CA ARG A 151 -3.84 1.40 18.77
C ARG A 151 -4.70 1.14 17.54
N ILE A 152 -5.30 -0.05 17.44
CA ILE A 152 -6.20 -0.39 16.33
C ILE A 152 -7.45 0.49 16.37
N ALA A 153 -8.03 0.72 17.56
CA ALA A 153 -9.20 1.58 17.73
C ALA A 153 -8.91 3.02 17.27
N LYS A 154 -7.75 3.59 17.62
CA LYS A 154 -7.32 4.91 17.13
C LYS A 154 -7.23 4.96 15.61
N ALA A 155 -6.62 3.95 14.99
CA ALA A 155 -6.50 3.88 13.52
C ALA A 155 -7.87 3.73 12.83
N CYS A 156 -8.77 2.91 13.39
CA CYS A 156 -10.15 2.81 12.91
C CYS A 156 -10.87 4.16 13.01
N ALA A 157 -10.77 4.86 14.15
CA ALA A 157 -11.39 6.17 14.32
C ALA A 157 -10.85 7.21 13.33
N TYR A 158 -9.54 7.17 13.04
CA TYR A 158 -8.91 8.03 12.03
C TYR A 158 -9.48 7.82 10.63
N LEU A 159 -9.67 6.56 10.22
CA LEU A 159 -10.25 6.19 8.93
C LEU A 159 -11.76 6.46 8.87
N GLU A 160 -12.49 6.20 9.96
CA GLU A 160 -13.93 6.43 10.09
C GLU A 160 -14.27 7.91 9.92
N LYS A 161 -13.51 8.82 10.57
CA LYS A 161 -13.65 10.27 10.41
C LYS A 161 -13.52 10.75 8.95
N ARG A 162 -12.88 9.95 8.09
CA ARG A 162 -12.65 10.24 6.67
C ARG A 162 -13.56 9.45 5.73
N GLY A 163 -14.48 8.64 6.26
CA GLY A 163 -15.33 7.76 5.46
C GLY A 163 -14.60 6.60 4.79
N LEU A 164 -13.38 6.27 5.24
CA LEU A 164 -12.52 5.25 4.62
C LEU A 164 -12.55 3.89 5.34
N LEU A 165 -13.28 3.77 6.45
CA LEU A 165 -13.31 2.55 7.26
C LEU A 165 -13.80 1.33 6.46
N ARG A 166 -14.85 1.51 5.65
CA ARG A 166 -15.41 0.43 4.81
C ARG A 166 -14.43 -0.02 3.73
N ASP A 167 -13.85 0.93 3.02
CA ASP A 167 -12.85 0.67 1.96
C ASP A 167 -11.65 -0.11 2.52
N ALA A 168 -11.11 0.36 3.65
CA ALA A 168 -10.03 -0.30 4.39
C ALA A 168 -10.38 -1.74 4.75
N ALA A 169 -11.58 -1.97 5.30
CA ALA A 169 -12.04 -3.30 5.70
C ALA A 169 -12.19 -4.23 4.50
N ILE A 170 -12.70 -3.76 3.36
CA ILE A 170 -12.84 -4.56 2.14
C ILE A 170 -11.47 -4.94 1.57
N LYS A 171 -10.53 -3.99 1.47
CA LYS A 171 -9.15 -4.29 1.07
C LYS A 171 -8.50 -5.31 2.00
N ARG A 172 -8.79 -5.22 3.30
CA ARG A 172 -8.31 -6.18 4.30
C ARG A 172 -8.94 -7.56 4.14
N LEU A 173 -10.24 -7.63 3.84
CA LEU A 173 -10.90 -8.89 3.49
C LEU A 173 -10.22 -9.53 2.28
N PHE A 174 -9.94 -8.76 1.23
CA PHE A 174 -9.22 -9.26 0.05
C PHE A 174 -7.86 -9.85 0.44
N ALA A 175 -7.04 -9.10 1.17
CA ALA A 175 -5.72 -9.53 1.58
C ALA A 175 -5.73 -10.78 2.49
N ASN A 176 -6.70 -10.85 3.39
CA ASN A 176 -6.81 -11.95 4.35
C ASN A 176 -7.38 -13.23 3.75
N ASN A 177 -8.23 -13.15 2.73
CA ASN A 177 -9.00 -14.30 2.30
C ASN A 177 -8.89 -14.61 0.80
N TRP A 178 -8.21 -13.80 -0.02
CA TRP A 178 -8.07 -14.07 -1.47
C TRP A 178 -6.64 -14.01 -1.97
N LEU A 179 -5.72 -13.40 -1.22
CA LEU A 179 -4.29 -13.43 -1.54
C LEU A 179 -3.63 -14.66 -0.92
N ARG A 180 -3.18 -15.57 -1.80
CA ARG A 180 -2.46 -16.81 -1.44
C ARG A 180 -0.96 -16.60 -1.23
N GLU A 181 -0.43 -15.48 -1.69
CA GLU A 181 1.00 -15.18 -1.79
C GLU A 181 1.34 -13.89 -1.05
N PHE A 182 2.64 -13.64 -0.88
CA PHE A 182 3.10 -12.31 -0.49
C PHE A 182 2.69 -11.29 -1.56
N ALA A 183 2.07 -10.22 -1.11
CA ALA A 183 1.64 -9.13 -1.96
C ALA A 183 2.11 -7.79 -1.40
N TRP A 184 2.40 -6.88 -2.32
CA TRP A 184 2.73 -5.49 -2.05
C TRP A 184 1.78 -4.63 -2.87
N ASP A 185 1.12 -3.69 -2.24
CA ASP A 185 0.44 -2.59 -2.90
C ASP A 185 1.43 -1.46 -3.16
N ILE A 186 1.25 -0.77 -4.28
CA ILE A 186 1.86 0.53 -4.55
C ILE A 186 0.84 1.59 -4.19
N ASP A 187 1.25 2.50 -3.31
CA ASP A 187 0.35 3.48 -2.71
C ASP A 187 -0.21 4.45 -3.77
N VAL A 188 0.63 4.92 -4.71
CA VAL A 188 0.21 5.84 -5.78
C VAL A 188 0.94 5.56 -7.09
N PHE A 189 0.22 5.61 -8.20
CA PHE A 189 0.75 5.88 -9.52
C PHE A 189 0.31 7.27 -10.00
N THR A 190 1.20 8.00 -10.65
CA THR A 190 0.92 9.31 -11.23
C THR A 190 1.73 9.49 -12.51
N VAL A 191 1.51 10.61 -13.21
CA VAL A 191 2.18 10.94 -14.45
C VAL A 191 2.96 12.25 -14.26
N THR A 192 4.20 12.27 -14.72
CA THR A 192 5.05 13.48 -14.81
C THR A 192 4.55 14.41 -15.91
N ASP A 193 5.06 15.64 -15.97
CA ASP A 193 4.66 16.60 -17.02
C ASP A 193 5.10 16.12 -18.41
N GLU A 194 6.14 15.29 -18.48
CA GLU A 194 6.61 14.63 -19.71
C GLU A 194 5.83 13.35 -20.06
N GLY A 195 4.72 13.06 -19.38
CA GLY A 195 3.87 11.91 -19.69
C GLY A 195 4.37 10.57 -19.13
N ARG A 196 5.43 10.57 -18.32
CA ARG A 196 6.00 9.33 -17.75
C ARG A 196 5.25 8.88 -16.51
N ILE A 197 4.83 7.62 -16.48
CA ILE A 197 4.24 7.00 -15.29
C ILE A 197 5.31 6.79 -14.22
N THR A 198 4.99 7.22 -13.01
CA THR A 198 5.85 7.10 -11.82
C THR A 198 5.05 6.50 -10.68
N ALA A 199 5.66 5.53 -9.99
CA ALA A 199 5.13 4.96 -8.76
C ALA A 199 5.65 5.76 -7.55
N ILE A 200 4.81 5.95 -6.54
CA ILE A 200 5.17 6.54 -5.27
C ILE A 200 4.77 5.58 -4.16
N GLU A 201 5.71 5.28 -3.28
CA GLU A 201 5.53 4.37 -2.16
C GLU A 201 5.88 5.09 -0.86
N VAL A 202 4.90 5.24 0.02
CA VAL A 202 5.00 5.90 1.30
C VAL A 202 5.10 4.90 2.44
N LYS A 203 6.03 5.16 3.37
CA LYS A 203 6.15 4.37 4.61
C LYS A 203 6.43 5.28 5.79
N GLN A 204 5.98 4.86 6.96
CA GLN A 204 6.32 5.52 8.20
C GLN A 204 7.49 4.80 8.87
N LYS A 205 8.57 5.51 9.19
CA LYS A 205 9.79 4.93 9.78
C LYS A 205 10.49 5.90 10.73
N TYR A 206 11.20 5.36 11.70
CA TYR A 206 12.26 6.07 12.43
C TYR A 206 13.62 5.57 11.91
N PRO A 207 14.66 6.41 11.91
CA PRO A 207 15.98 5.97 11.50
C PRO A 207 16.52 4.92 12.49
N THR A 208 17.29 3.95 12.01
CA THR A 208 18.03 3.05 12.91
C THR A 208 19.13 3.81 13.63
N LYS A 209 19.75 3.21 14.66
CA LYS A 209 20.96 3.74 15.32
C LYS A 209 22.11 4.04 14.35
N ARG A 210 22.11 3.46 13.15
CA ARG A 210 23.10 3.72 12.08
C ARG A 210 22.68 4.84 11.13
N ASN A 211 21.62 5.58 11.46
CA ASN A 211 21.05 6.64 10.64
C ASN A 211 20.64 6.16 9.24
N THR A 212 19.89 5.05 9.20
CA THR A 212 19.37 4.41 7.97
C THR A 212 17.88 4.11 8.08
N PHE A 213 17.21 3.94 6.96
CA PHE A 213 15.88 3.33 6.87
C PHE A 213 16.00 1.93 6.26
N GLY A 214 15.27 0.95 6.80
CA GLY A 214 15.24 -0.41 6.25
C GLY A 214 14.17 -0.58 5.18
N ILE A 215 14.47 -1.24 4.06
CA ILE A 215 13.49 -1.67 3.04
C ILE A 215 13.47 -3.20 2.98
N ASN A 216 12.27 -3.79 2.95
CA ASN A 216 12.09 -5.23 2.83
C ASN A 216 12.60 -5.73 1.47
N ASP A 217 13.30 -6.86 1.42
CA ASP A 217 13.88 -7.36 0.17
C ASP A 217 12.85 -7.63 -0.93
N GLY A 218 11.63 -8.06 -0.57
CA GLY A 218 10.55 -8.24 -1.55
C GLY A 218 10.01 -6.93 -2.11
N GLN A 219 9.94 -5.89 -1.28
CA GLN A 219 9.59 -4.53 -1.73
C GLN A 219 10.72 -3.93 -2.57
N LEU A 220 11.97 -4.16 -2.19
CA LEU A 220 13.14 -3.78 -2.97
C LEU A 220 13.11 -4.45 -4.36
N ALA A 221 12.80 -5.75 -4.42
CA ALA A 221 12.64 -6.47 -5.67
C ALA A 221 11.50 -5.91 -6.53
N LEU A 222 10.38 -5.48 -5.93
CA LEU A 222 9.32 -4.79 -6.64
C LEU A 222 9.78 -3.44 -7.20
N PHE A 223 10.52 -2.64 -6.42
CA PHE A 223 11.06 -1.38 -6.91
C PHE A 223 12.03 -1.58 -8.08
N ASP A 224 12.88 -2.59 -8.01
CA ASP A 224 13.77 -2.96 -9.12
C ASP A 224 13.00 -3.42 -10.35
N PHE A 225 11.93 -4.19 -10.15
CA PHE A 225 11.06 -4.60 -11.24
C PHE A 225 10.45 -3.39 -11.95
N LEU A 226 9.83 -2.46 -11.20
CA LEU A 226 9.22 -1.26 -11.77
C LEU A 226 10.24 -0.39 -12.50
N THR A 227 11.39 -0.11 -11.88
CA THR A 227 12.44 0.74 -12.48
C THR A 227 13.05 0.13 -13.74
N LYS A 228 13.31 -1.19 -13.77
CA LYS A 228 13.76 -1.89 -14.99
C LYS A 228 12.74 -1.87 -16.12
N LYS A 229 11.47 -1.60 -15.81
CA LYS A 229 10.38 -1.45 -16.78
C LYS A 229 10.10 0.01 -17.14
N GLY A 230 11.01 0.92 -16.79
CA GLY A 230 10.89 2.33 -17.12
C GLY A 230 9.86 3.07 -16.27
N ILE A 231 9.40 2.49 -15.16
CA ILE A 231 8.52 3.13 -14.18
C ILE A 231 9.39 3.55 -12.98
N PRO A 232 9.77 4.84 -12.86
CA PRO A 232 10.52 5.31 -11.71
C PRO A 232 9.71 5.11 -10.43
N VAL A 233 10.42 4.87 -9.33
CA VAL A 233 9.81 4.76 -8.00
C VAL A 233 10.31 5.89 -7.13
N ILE A 234 9.41 6.66 -6.53
CA ILE A 234 9.71 7.62 -5.48
C ILE A 234 9.35 6.99 -4.14
N HIS A 235 10.35 6.77 -3.29
CA HIS A 235 10.13 6.25 -1.95
C HIS A 235 10.03 7.41 -0.95
N VAL A 236 8.87 7.57 -0.32
CA VAL A 236 8.57 8.59 0.67
C VAL A 236 8.60 8.00 2.07
N ILE A 237 9.22 8.71 3.00
CA ILE A 237 9.25 8.39 4.42
C ILE A 237 8.53 9.49 5.20
N LEU A 238 7.45 9.12 5.90
CA LEU A 238 6.95 9.88 7.04
C LEU A 238 7.86 9.57 8.22
N ARG A 239 8.81 10.46 8.47
CA ARG A 239 9.82 10.29 9.52
C ARG A 239 9.18 10.59 10.87
N LYS A 240 9.27 9.63 11.79
CA LYS A 240 8.86 9.84 13.18
C LYS A 240 9.71 10.96 13.82
N PRO A 241 9.12 11.84 14.64
CA PRO A 241 9.83 12.95 15.25
C PRO A 241 10.81 12.52 16.33
N GLU A 242 10.61 11.33 16.90
CA GLU A 242 11.39 10.79 18.01
C GLU A 242 11.73 9.32 17.75
N ASP A 243 12.88 8.88 18.26
CA ASP A 243 13.31 7.48 18.24
C ASP A 243 12.60 6.67 19.35
N ASN A 244 11.28 6.83 19.43
CA ASN A 244 10.42 6.11 20.37
C ASN A 244 9.69 4.97 19.63
N PRO A 245 10.01 3.70 19.92
CA PRO A 245 9.32 2.57 19.30
C PRO A 245 7.85 2.46 19.70
N ASP A 246 7.46 3.03 20.85
CA ASP A 246 6.10 3.03 21.36
C ASP A 246 5.24 4.11 20.69
N LEU A 247 5.85 5.06 19.98
CA LEU A 247 5.12 6.06 19.21
C LEU A 247 4.51 5.43 17.95
N HIS A 248 3.18 5.31 17.91
CA HIS A 248 2.48 4.64 16.84
C HIS A 248 2.29 5.51 15.60
N ALA A 249 1.93 4.91 14.45
CA ALA A 249 1.70 5.67 13.22
C ALA A 249 0.59 6.68 13.37
N VAL A 250 -0.53 6.23 13.92
CA VAL A 250 -1.71 7.07 14.09
C VAL A 250 -1.46 8.23 15.06
N ASP A 251 -0.56 8.08 16.04
CA ASP A 251 -0.21 9.17 16.97
C ASP A 251 0.47 10.33 16.24
N LEU A 252 1.28 10.05 15.20
CA LEU A 252 1.89 11.09 14.35
C LEU A 252 0.86 11.91 13.57
N LEU A 253 -0.33 11.34 13.37
CA LEU A 253 -1.36 11.89 12.49
C LEU A 253 -2.52 12.50 13.27
N THR A 254 -2.53 12.32 14.60
CA THR A 254 -3.64 12.72 15.47
C THR A 254 -3.22 13.59 16.63
N ILE A 255 -1.97 13.53 17.08
CA ILE A 255 -1.46 14.35 18.17
C ILE A 255 -0.78 15.61 17.57
N PRO A 256 -1.29 16.83 17.84
CA PRO A 256 -0.78 18.05 17.21
C PRO A 256 0.73 18.26 17.33
N GLU A 257 1.30 17.94 18.49
CA GLU A 257 2.74 18.04 18.72
C GLU A 257 3.56 17.17 17.75
N PHE A 258 3.12 15.93 17.50
CA PHE A 258 3.83 15.02 16.61
C PHE A 258 3.56 15.32 15.14
N ILE A 259 2.37 15.79 14.78
CA ILE A 259 2.05 16.25 13.42
C ILE A 259 3.07 17.34 13.01
N GLN A 260 3.24 18.36 13.85
CA GLN A 260 4.12 19.50 13.57
C GLN A 260 5.61 19.13 13.48
N LYS A 261 6.01 18.01 14.09
CA LYS A 261 7.40 17.51 14.06
C LYS A 261 7.62 16.42 13.00
N THR A 262 6.58 15.92 12.35
CA THR A 262 6.67 14.85 11.35
C THR A 262 7.18 15.40 10.02
N GLN A 263 8.29 14.83 9.53
CA GLN A 263 8.93 15.25 8.28
C GLN A 263 8.55 14.28 7.16
N LEU A 264 8.23 14.81 5.98
CA LEU A 264 8.18 14.03 4.75
C LEU A 264 9.55 14.11 4.08
N LEU A 265 10.20 12.97 3.97
CA LEU A 265 11.45 12.80 3.24
C LEU A 265 11.17 11.94 2.01
N PHE A 266 11.88 12.17 0.91
CA PHE A 266 11.73 11.33 -0.29
C PHE A 266 13.07 11.02 -0.91
N MET A 267 13.14 9.88 -1.61
CA MET A 267 14.24 9.59 -2.52
C MET A 267 13.67 9.06 -3.84
N ARG A 268 14.39 9.32 -4.92
CA ARG A 268 14.20 8.61 -6.18
C ARG A 268 14.94 7.31 -6.07
N PHE A 269 14.21 6.20 -6.12
CA PHE A 269 14.80 4.90 -5.91
C PHE A 269 15.86 4.61 -6.98
N SER A 270 17.05 4.23 -6.51
CA SER A 270 18.13 3.70 -7.32
C SER A 270 18.88 2.66 -6.49
N ARG A 271 19.38 1.61 -7.15
CA ARG A 271 20.28 0.65 -6.48
C ARG A 271 21.62 1.28 -6.10
N LYS A 272 22.01 2.38 -6.75
CA LYS A 272 23.29 3.02 -6.51
C LYS A 272 23.32 3.58 -5.08
N GLY A 273 24.24 3.08 -4.27
CA GLY A 273 24.44 3.53 -2.89
C GLY A 273 23.60 2.80 -1.83
N LEU A 274 22.84 1.77 -2.20
CA LEU A 274 22.23 0.89 -1.19
C LEU A 274 23.34 0.18 -0.40
N VAL A 275 23.25 0.22 0.93
CA VAL A 275 24.20 -0.48 1.78
C VAL A 275 23.68 -1.90 1.95
N SER A 276 24.23 -2.81 1.14
CA SER A 276 23.98 -4.25 1.21
C SER A 276 24.55 -4.84 2.48
N ALA A 277 23.94 -4.54 3.62
CA ALA A 277 24.07 -5.31 4.83
C ALA A 277 22.77 -6.09 4.99
N VAL A 278 22.69 -7.27 4.36
CA VAL A 278 21.56 -8.19 4.55
C VAL A 278 21.51 -8.51 6.04
N GLN A 279 20.60 -7.85 6.75
CA GLN A 279 20.33 -8.10 8.15
C GLN A 279 18.95 -8.73 8.28
N LYS A 280 18.80 -9.55 9.32
CA LYS A 280 17.54 -10.20 9.65
C LYS A 280 16.77 -9.26 10.58
N ALA A 281 15.65 -8.71 10.12
CA ALA A 281 14.80 -7.84 10.91
C ALA A 281 14.22 -8.58 12.14
N PRO A 282 13.83 -7.87 13.22
CA PRO A 282 13.16 -8.48 14.37
C PRO A 282 11.95 -9.33 13.95
N GLN A 283 11.63 -10.36 14.73
CA GLN A 283 10.52 -11.28 14.40
C GLN A 283 9.16 -10.58 14.28
N SER A 284 8.99 -9.44 14.97
CA SER A 284 7.81 -8.57 14.89
C SER A 284 7.58 -7.94 13.52
N THR A 285 8.60 -7.87 12.65
CA THR A 285 8.47 -7.35 11.28
C THR A 285 8.13 -8.44 10.27
N SER A 286 8.02 -9.70 10.72
CA SER A 286 7.70 -10.84 9.86
C SER A 286 6.20 -10.97 9.66
N ILE A 287 5.77 -11.11 8.40
CA ILE A 287 4.36 -11.37 8.08
C ILE A 287 3.86 -12.65 8.77
N PHE A 288 4.76 -13.61 9.01
CA PHE A 288 4.42 -14.89 9.62
C PHE A 288 4.74 -14.96 11.11
N GLY A 289 5.46 -13.98 11.67
CA GLY A 289 5.94 -14.02 13.05
C GLY A 289 6.84 -15.23 13.34
N LYS A 290 7.33 -15.94 12.31
CA LYS A 290 8.09 -17.19 12.42
C LYS A 290 9.47 -17.12 11.73
N ARG A 291 9.71 -16.11 10.89
CA ARG A 291 10.95 -15.97 10.11
C ARG A 291 11.44 -14.54 10.14
N LYS A 292 12.70 -14.32 10.50
CA LYS A 292 13.33 -13.00 10.34
C LYS A 292 13.36 -12.64 8.86
N VAL A 293 12.87 -11.46 8.51
CA VAL A 293 12.83 -11.02 7.11
C VAL A 293 14.10 -10.27 6.78
N ALA A 294 14.68 -10.58 5.62
CA ALA A 294 15.84 -9.84 5.14
C ALA A 294 15.41 -8.43 4.72
N TYR A 295 16.26 -7.46 5.05
CA TYR A 295 16.05 -6.07 4.68
C TYR A 295 17.37 -5.41 4.33
N THR A 296 17.29 -4.41 3.46
CA THR A 296 18.41 -3.59 3.00
C THR A 296 18.35 -2.22 3.68
N HIS A 297 19.51 -1.64 3.97
CA HIS A 297 19.61 -0.32 4.60
C HIS A 297 19.80 0.78 3.56
N ILE A 298 19.05 1.86 3.70
CA ILE A 298 19.18 3.09 2.93
C ILE A 298 19.63 4.22 3.87
N PRO A 299 20.81 4.81 3.68
CA PRO A 299 21.25 5.95 4.48
C PRO A 299 20.26 7.12 4.43
N VAL A 300 19.96 7.72 5.59
CA VAL A 300 19.03 8.87 5.68
C VAL A 300 19.48 10.03 4.77
N ARG A 301 20.79 10.24 4.61
CA ARG A 301 21.37 11.25 3.71
C ARG A 301 21.02 11.10 2.23
N GLN A 302 20.46 9.96 1.81
CA GLN A 302 19.96 9.77 0.44
C GLN A 302 18.53 10.28 0.26
N PHE A 303 17.84 10.59 1.36
CA PHE A 303 16.53 11.19 1.32
C PHE A 303 16.66 12.72 1.38
N ILE A 304 15.84 13.37 0.57
CA ILE A 304 15.71 14.82 0.48
C ILE A 304 14.49 15.21 1.31
N PHE A 305 14.61 16.30 2.07
CA PHE A 305 13.48 16.87 2.78
C PHE A 305 12.47 17.47 1.79
N LEU A 306 11.21 17.01 1.87
CA LEU A 306 10.12 17.54 1.04
C LEU A 306 9.45 18.72 1.74
N LYS A 307 8.86 18.44 2.91
CA LYS A 307 8.05 19.36 3.72
C LYS A 307 7.80 18.78 5.12
N MET A 308 7.26 19.60 6.03
CA MET A 308 6.61 19.12 7.25
C MET A 308 5.18 18.68 6.94
N LEU A 309 4.68 17.67 7.65
CA LEU A 309 3.30 17.21 7.51
C LEU A 309 2.32 18.34 7.87
N GLY A 310 1.32 18.58 7.02
CA GLY A 310 0.29 19.59 7.24
C GLY A 310 0.73 21.04 6.96
N VAL A 311 1.99 21.27 6.59
CA VAL A 311 2.50 22.60 6.23
C VAL A 311 2.51 22.73 4.71
N PRO A 312 1.67 23.58 4.09
CA PRO A 312 1.68 23.77 2.65
C PRO A 312 3.05 24.25 2.15
N VAL A 313 3.52 23.67 1.05
CA VAL A 313 4.79 24.03 0.41
C VAL A 313 4.55 24.10 -1.10
N ALA A 314 5.01 25.17 -1.75
CA ALA A 314 4.95 25.29 -3.20
C ALA A 314 5.92 24.29 -3.87
N ASN A 315 5.67 23.98 -5.14
CA ASN A 315 6.58 23.19 -5.99
C ASN A 315 6.86 21.76 -5.47
N VAL A 316 5.94 21.17 -4.69
CA VAL A 316 6.07 19.77 -4.24
C VAL A 316 6.20 18.82 -5.43
N ARG A 317 5.39 19.04 -6.47
CA ARG A 317 5.45 18.28 -7.73
C ARG A 317 6.84 18.34 -8.37
N GLU A 318 7.33 19.55 -8.60
CA GLU A 318 8.67 19.80 -9.16
C GLU A 318 9.74 19.12 -8.32
N LYS A 319 9.72 19.31 -7.00
CA LYS A 319 10.68 18.67 -6.08
C LYS A 319 10.67 17.16 -6.16
N LEU A 320 9.52 16.52 -6.32
CA LEU A 320 9.41 15.06 -6.42
C LEU A 320 10.02 14.57 -7.75
N PHE A 321 9.77 15.27 -8.85
CA PHE A 321 10.12 14.79 -10.20
C PHE A 321 11.43 15.35 -10.78
N SER A 322 11.99 16.43 -10.23
CA SER A 322 13.22 17.07 -10.72
C SER A 322 14.41 16.10 -10.78
N GLY A 323 15.02 15.88 -11.93
CA GLY A 323 16.17 14.97 -12.05
C GLY A 323 15.79 13.48 -12.12
N LEU A 324 14.55 13.16 -12.46
CA LEU A 324 14.25 11.89 -13.11
C LEU A 324 14.83 11.95 -14.53
N GLU A 325 16.01 11.36 -14.74
CA GLU A 325 16.73 11.32 -16.03
C GLU A 325 15.79 10.98 -17.20
N PRO A 326 15.91 11.62 -18.38
CA PRO A 326 15.24 11.15 -19.59
C PRO A 326 15.60 9.68 -19.87
N LEU A 327 14.64 8.89 -20.37
CA LEU A 327 14.87 7.48 -20.74
C LEU A 327 15.79 7.36 -21.95
#